data_AF-A0A947P3I6-F1
#
_entry.id   AF-A0A947P3I6-F1
#
_cell.length_a   1.000
_cell.length_b   1.000
_cell.length_c   1.000
_cell.angle_alpha   90.00
_cell.angle_beta   90.00
_cell.angle_gamma   90.00
#
_symmetry.space_group_name_H-M   'P 1'
#
loop_
_entity.id
_entity.type
_entity.pdbx_description
1 polymer ?
#
loop_
_entity_poly.entity_id
_entity_poly.type
_entity_poly.pdbx_seq_one_letter_code
_entity_poly.pdbx_strand_id
1 'polypeptide(L)'
;MKSLGATEHPDYHDELLIVRNSGEIPEVALHGAFYYLTSDPEGPGLTLTEEEQGQLKEMAVKRYREILLRDLTHANRRSRIFRGLARSFVNWQRVRLFCEKEKMETTELQQEVREAFLSFLREEAAVVAAGDQSTVNCTADELVAFARGLGIAREGLPVTWFDLCGRKE
;
A
#
# COMPACT_ATOMS: atom_id res chain seq x y z
N MET A 1 -21.23 -26.98 -27.44
CA MET A 1 -20.26 -26.32 -26.54
C MET A 1 -20.75 -26.50 -25.13
N LYS A 2 -20.10 -27.38 -24.35
CA LYS A 2 -20.40 -27.49 -22.92
C LYS A 2 -19.67 -26.32 -22.24
N SER A 3 -20.44 -25.47 -21.58
CA SER A 3 -19.94 -24.59 -20.52
C SER A 3 -19.29 -25.50 -19.49
N LEU A 4 -17.96 -25.51 -19.43
CA LEU A 4 -17.23 -26.13 -18.33
C LEU A 4 -17.42 -25.19 -17.13
N GLY A 5 -18.03 -25.71 -16.07
CA GLY A 5 -18.18 -25.01 -14.80
C GLY A 5 -16.81 -24.65 -14.24
N ALA A 6 -16.78 -23.60 -13.41
CA ALA A 6 -15.63 -23.11 -12.68
C ALA A 6 -14.74 -24.27 -12.20
N THR A 7 -13.65 -24.53 -12.93
CA THR A 7 -12.56 -25.35 -12.43
C THR A 7 -11.81 -24.49 -11.44
N GLU A 8 -11.99 -24.76 -10.14
CA GLU A 8 -11.11 -24.23 -9.11
C GLU A 8 -9.69 -24.75 -9.42
N HIS A 9 -8.83 -23.89 -9.93
CA HIS A 9 -7.44 -24.20 -10.23
C HIS A 9 -6.63 -24.07 -8.92
N PRO A 10 -6.09 -25.15 -8.34
CA PRO A 10 -5.34 -25.07 -7.07
C PRO A 10 -4.16 -24.08 -7.16
N ASP A 11 -3.46 -24.10 -8.28
CA ASP A 11 -2.34 -23.19 -8.56
C ASP A 11 -2.77 -21.72 -8.58
N TYR A 12 -4.00 -21.43 -9.00
CA TYR A 12 -4.54 -20.06 -8.98
C TYR A 12 -4.77 -19.55 -7.54
N HIS A 13 -5.26 -20.41 -6.65
CA HIS A 13 -5.46 -20.04 -5.25
C HIS A 13 -4.13 -19.78 -4.52
N ASP A 14 -3.12 -20.59 -4.82
CA ASP A 14 -1.78 -20.41 -4.27
C ASP A 14 -1.17 -19.08 -4.72
N GLU A 15 -1.36 -18.70 -5.99
CA GLU A 15 -0.89 -17.40 -6.49
C GLU A 15 -1.60 -16.21 -5.85
N LEU A 16 -2.91 -16.30 -5.54
CA LEU A 16 -3.59 -15.26 -4.76
C LEU A 16 -2.89 -15.05 -3.40
N LEU A 17 -2.49 -16.14 -2.73
CA LEU A 17 -1.77 -16.07 -1.45
C LEU A 17 -0.35 -15.52 -1.63
N ILE A 18 0.33 -15.85 -2.73
CA ILE A 18 1.68 -15.35 -3.02
C ILE A 18 1.65 -13.84 -3.28
N VAL A 19 0.77 -13.35 -4.16
CA VAL A 19 0.61 -11.91 -4.43
C VAL A 19 0.31 -11.14 -3.14
N ARG A 20 -0.52 -11.73 -2.27
CA ARG A 20 -0.90 -11.14 -0.99
C ARG A 20 0.27 -11.06 -0.01
N ASN A 21 1.09 -12.10 0.07
CA ASN A 21 2.06 -12.28 1.17
C ASN A 21 3.52 -12.04 0.77
N SER A 22 3.80 -11.79 -0.51
CA SER A 22 5.15 -11.55 -1.00
C SER A 22 5.86 -10.42 -0.24
N GLY A 23 7.18 -10.58 -0.08
CA GLY A 23 8.09 -9.56 0.41
C GLY A 23 8.48 -8.52 -0.64
N GLU A 24 8.08 -8.74 -1.89
CA GLU A 24 8.36 -7.86 -3.02
C GLU A 24 7.36 -6.69 -3.11
N ILE A 25 7.59 -5.83 -4.10
CA ILE A 25 6.62 -4.81 -4.49
C ILE A 25 5.36 -5.51 -5.03
N PRO A 26 4.13 -5.15 -4.61
CA PRO A 26 2.93 -5.90 -4.96
C PRO A 26 2.71 -6.13 -6.47
N GLU A 27 3.03 -5.15 -7.31
CA GLU A 27 2.92 -5.28 -8.78
C GLU A 27 3.93 -6.27 -9.36
N VAL A 28 5.11 -6.41 -8.73
CA VAL A 28 6.12 -7.39 -9.15
C VAL A 28 5.62 -8.79 -8.85
N ALA A 29 5.10 -9.01 -7.63
CA ALA A 29 4.50 -10.28 -7.27
C ALA A 29 3.30 -10.63 -8.17
N LEU A 30 2.44 -9.66 -8.45
CA LEU A 30 1.32 -9.81 -9.39
C LEU A 30 1.77 -10.17 -10.80
N HIS A 31 2.81 -9.51 -11.33
CA HIS A 31 3.35 -9.84 -12.64
C HIS A 31 3.94 -11.26 -12.65
N GLY A 32 4.61 -11.67 -11.57
CA GLY A 32 5.09 -13.03 -11.38
C GLY A 32 3.96 -14.05 -11.46
N ALA A 33 2.88 -13.83 -10.73
CA ALA A 33 1.69 -14.67 -10.75
C ALA A 33 1.07 -14.78 -12.16
N PHE A 34 0.90 -13.65 -12.87
CA PHE A 34 0.39 -13.68 -14.24
C PHE A 34 1.28 -14.48 -15.18
N TYR A 35 2.60 -14.29 -15.08
CA TYR A 35 3.55 -15.03 -15.92
C TYR A 35 3.50 -16.53 -15.62
N TYR A 36 3.58 -16.92 -14.34
CA TYR A 36 3.50 -18.31 -13.92
C TYR A 36 2.22 -18.98 -14.40
N LEU A 37 1.06 -18.35 -14.15
CA LEU A 37 -0.23 -18.94 -14.48
C LEU A 37 -0.48 -19.09 -15.98
N THR A 38 0.12 -18.24 -16.83
CA THR A 38 -0.28 -18.15 -18.26
C THR A 38 0.80 -18.53 -19.26
N SER A 39 2.07 -18.26 -18.95
CA SER A 39 3.16 -18.19 -19.93
C SER A 39 4.38 -19.01 -19.56
N ASP A 40 4.56 -19.31 -18.27
CA ASP A 40 5.69 -20.11 -17.80
C ASP A 40 5.59 -21.55 -18.32
N PRO A 41 6.65 -22.09 -18.98
CA PRO A 41 6.68 -23.48 -19.42
C PRO A 41 6.49 -24.51 -18.30
N GLU A 42 6.87 -24.18 -17.07
CA GLU A 42 6.68 -25.02 -15.88
C GLU A 42 5.38 -24.69 -15.13
N GLY A 43 4.62 -23.70 -15.60
CA GLY A 43 3.35 -23.28 -15.03
C GLY A 43 2.12 -23.96 -15.65
N PRO A 44 0.91 -23.70 -15.12
CA PRO A 44 -0.31 -24.40 -15.52
C PRO A 44 -0.87 -24.01 -16.90
N GLY A 45 -0.34 -22.96 -17.55
CA GLY A 45 -0.75 -22.55 -18.90
C GLY A 45 -2.23 -22.16 -19.01
N LEU A 46 -2.78 -21.55 -17.97
CA LEU A 46 -4.19 -21.16 -17.86
C LEU A 46 -4.52 -19.97 -18.76
N THR A 47 -5.78 -19.92 -19.18
CA THR A 47 -6.39 -18.71 -19.75
C THR A 47 -7.28 -18.09 -18.68
N LEU A 48 -6.79 -17.03 -18.03
CA LEU A 48 -7.51 -16.39 -16.93
C LEU A 48 -8.68 -15.54 -17.44
N THR A 49 -9.83 -15.72 -16.81
CA THR A 49 -11.00 -14.87 -16.99
C THR A 49 -10.75 -13.45 -16.46
N GLU A 50 -11.56 -12.47 -16.88
CA GLU A 50 -11.46 -11.10 -16.36
C GLU A 50 -11.68 -11.04 -14.84
N GLU A 51 -12.54 -11.92 -14.31
CA GLU A 51 -12.80 -12.02 -12.87
C GLU A 51 -11.56 -12.50 -12.11
N GLU A 52 -10.89 -13.56 -12.59
CA GLU A 52 -9.67 -14.08 -11.97
C GLU A 52 -8.51 -13.07 -12.03
N GLN A 53 -8.37 -12.38 -13.16
CA GLN A 53 -7.40 -11.29 -13.29
C GLN A 53 -7.73 -10.16 -12.31
N GLY A 54 -9.01 -9.83 -12.12
CA GLY A 54 -9.48 -8.84 -11.15
C GLY A 54 -9.12 -9.21 -9.72
N GLN A 55 -9.37 -10.46 -9.32
CA GLN A 55 -9.05 -10.97 -7.98
C GLN A 55 -7.53 -10.93 -7.68
N LEU A 56 -6.68 -11.28 -8.65
CA LEU A 56 -5.22 -11.15 -8.50
C LEU A 56 -4.80 -9.68 -8.30
N LYS A 57 -5.36 -8.75 -9.08
CA LYS A 57 -5.10 -7.31 -8.91
C LYS A 57 -5.58 -6.81 -7.55
N GLU A 58 -6.73 -7.26 -7.08
CA GLU A 58 -7.22 -6.95 -5.74
C GLU A 58 -6.27 -7.42 -4.64
N MET A 59 -5.60 -8.57 -4.79
CA MET A 59 -4.61 -9.02 -3.81
C MET A 59 -3.43 -8.05 -3.71
N ALA A 60 -2.98 -7.48 -4.84
CA ALA A 60 -1.94 -6.46 -4.86
C ALA A 60 -2.40 -5.18 -4.12
N VAL A 61 -3.63 -4.71 -4.36
CA VAL A 61 -4.21 -3.54 -3.65
C VAL A 61 -4.34 -3.81 -2.16
N LYS A 62 -4.85 -4.99 -1.77
CA LYS A 62 -4.95 -5.36 -0.35
C LYS A 62 -3.57 -5.38 0.29
N ARG A 63 -2.53 -5.85 -0.40
CA ARG A 63 -1.16 -5.83 0.11
C ARG A 63 -0.62 -4.42 0.28
N TYR A 64 -0.92 -3.54 -0.68
CA TYR A 64 -0.62 -2.11 -0.53
C TYR A 64 -1.26 -1.50 0.71
N ARG A 65 -2.54 -1.78 0.95
CA ARG A 65 -3.27 -1.34 2.13
C ARG A 65 -2.57 -1.74 3.43
N GLU A 66 -2.16 -3.01 3.56
CA GLU A 66 -1.41 -3.47 4.74
C GLU A 66 -0.10 -2.72 4.94
N ILE A 67 0.68 -2.54 3.87
CA ILE A 67 1.98 -1.88 3.95
C ILE A 67 1.82 -0.42 4.37
N LEU A 68 0.83 0.28 3.79
CA LEU A 68 0.51 1.66 4.12
C LEU A 68 0.08 1.79 5.58
N LEU A 69 -0.90 0.99 6.02
CA LEU A 69 -1.44 1.05 7.38
C LEU A 69 -0.42 0.59 8.42
N ARG A 70 0.47 -0.34 8.09
CA ARG A 70 1.60 -0.72 8.96
C ARG A 70 2.46 0.49 9.29
N ASP A 71 2.84 1.27 8.28
CA ASP A 71 3.73 2.43 8.43
C ASP A 71 2.98 3.71 8.89
N LEU A 72 1.65 3.67 8.97
CA LEU A 72 0.81 4.75 9.52
C LEU A 72 0.17 4.40 10.86
N THR A 73 0.37 3.19 11.38
CA THR A 73 -0.01 2.83 12.74
C THR A 73 1.07 3.27 13.70
N HIS A 74 0.80 4.31 14.49
CA HIS A 74 1.80 4.89 15.40
C HIS A 74 2.32 3.90 16.46
N ALA A 75 1.50 2.93 16.89
CA ALA A 75 1.95 1.84 17.77
C ALA A 75 3.13 1.02 17.20
N ASN A 76 3.31 1.02 15.88
CA ASN A 76 4.42 0.33 15.22
C ASN A 76 5.73 1.13 15.23
N ARG A 77 5.75 2.43 15.59
CA ARG A 77 6.86 3.36 15.34
C ARG A 77 8.25 2.93 15.86
N ARG A 78 8.30 2.04 16.86
CA ARG A 78 9.55 1.48 17.44
C ARG A 78 9.77 0.00 17.10
N SER A 79 8.87 -0.60 16.33
CA SER A 79 8.97 -2.00 15.91
C SER A 79 9.90 -2.15 14.71
N ARG A 80 10.46 -3.35 14.53
CA ARG A 80 11.31 -3.67 13.37
C ARG A 80 10.56 -3.68 12.04
N ILE A 81 9.23 -3.76 12.07
CA ILE A 81 8.41 -3.80 10.87
C ILE A 81 8.10 -2.40 10.33
N PHE A 82 8.25 -1.36 11.15
CA PHE A 82 8.01 0.02 10.77
C PHE A 82 9.13 0.53 9.86
N ARG A 83 8.75 1.05 8.69
CA ARG A 83 9.68 1.60 7.69
C ARG A 83 9.55 3.12 7.52
N GLY A 84 8.56 3.73 8.18
CA GLY A 84 8.35 5.17 8.23
C GLY A 84 7.52 5.76 7.09
N LEU A 85 7.14 7.03 7.28
CA LEU A 85 6.24 7.77 6.41
C LEU A 85 6.79 7.94 4.99
N ALA A 86 8.11 8.07 4.82
CA ALA A 86 8.73 8.16 3.49
C ALA A 86 8.40 6.93 2.63
N ARG A 87 8.43 5.73 3.23
CA ARG A 87 8.08 4.48 2.52
C ARG A 87 6.58 4.37 2.28
N SER A 88 5.76 4.79 3.23
CA SER A 88 4.30 4.85 3.06
C SER A 88 3.93 5.77 1.87
N PHE A 89 4.56 6.95 1.77
CA PHE A 89 4.34 7.88 0.67
C PHE A 89 4.68 7.27 -0.70
N VAL A 90 5.84 6.64 -0.84
CA VAL A 90 6.24 5.98 -2.09
C VAL A 90 5.25 4.87 -2.47
N ASN A 91 4.80 4.07 -1.50
CA ASN A 91 3.82 3.02 -1.76
C ASN A 91 2.44 3.59 -2.11
N TRP A 92 2.06 4.74 -1.56
CA TRP A 92 0.83 5.43 -1.94
C TRP A 92 0.88 5.89 -3.40
N GLN A 93 2.00 6.43 -3.85
CA GLN A 93 2.19 6.80 -5.25
C GLN A 93 2.08 5.59 -6.17
N ARG A 94 2.69 4.45 -5.78
CA ARG A 94 2.65 3.21 -6.58
C ARG A 94 1.24 2.66 -6.71
N VAL A 95 0.53 2.46 -5.59
CA VAL A 95 -0.84 1.91 -5.65
C VAL A 95 -1.79 2.81 -6.44
N ARG A 96 -1.62 4.14 -6.35
CA ARG A 96 -2.43 5.07 -7.16
C ARG A 96 -2.19 4.89 -8.66
N LEU A 97 -0.92 4.85 -9.08
CA LEU A 97 -0.58 4.65 -10.49
C LEU A 97 -1.01 3.27 -11.00
N PHE A 98 -0.87 2.24 -10.16
CA PHE A 98 -1.34 0.89 -10.45
C PHE A 98 -2.86 0.88 -10.66
N CYS A 99 -3.63 1.39 -9.70
CA CYS A 99 -5.08 1.42 -9.80
C CYS A 99 -5.57 2.29 -10.97
N GLU A 100 -4.92 3.41 -11.26
CA GLU A 100 -5.23 4.23 -12.44
C GLU A 100 -5.04 3.44 -13.74
N LYS A 101 -3.91 2.75 -13.89
CA LYS A 101 -3.61 1.91 -15.05
C LYS A 101 -4.62 0.76 -15.20
N GLU A 102 -4.97 0.12 -14.09
CA GLU A 102 -5.90 -1.02 -14.05
C GLU A 102 -7.38 -0.61 -13.99
N LYS A 103 -7.68 0.70 -14.02
CA LYS A 103 -9.04 1.26 -13.91
C LYS A 103 -9.79 0.80 -12.64
N MET A 104 -9.06 0.70 -11.54
CA MET A 104 -9.58 0.34 -10.22
C MET A 104 -9.77 1.59 -9.36
N GLU A 105 -10.81 1.60 -8.52
CA GLU A 105 -11.10 2.69 -7.60
C GLU A 105 -10.18 2.66 -6.38
N THR A 106 -9.71 3.83 -5.94
CA THR A 106 -8.90 3.98 -4.71
C THR A 106 -9.62 4.70 -3.59
N THR A 107 -10.89 5.08 -3.76
CA THR A 107 -11.60 5.99 -2.85
C THR A 107 -11.65 5.50 -1.41
N GLU A 108 -12.02 4.23 -1.19
CA GLU A 108 -12.05 3.63 0.16
C GLU A 108 -10.65 3.57 0.79
N LEU A 109 -9.66 3.08 0.03
CA LEU A 109 -8.28 3.02 0.48
C LEU A 109 -7.73 4.41 0.81
N GLN A 110 -8.02 5.41 -0.01
CA GLN A 110 -7.61 6.79 0.22
C GLN A 110 -8.15 7.32 1.54
N GLN A 111 -9.42 7.07 1.83
CA GLN A 111 -10.06 7.54 3.06
C GLN A 111 -9.41 6.90 4.30
N GLU A 112 -9.13 5.60 4.26
CA GLU A 112 -8.46 4.91 5.37
C GLU A 112 -7.03 5.39 5.60
N VAL A 113 -6.26 5.54 4.52
CA VAL A 113 -4.87 6.01 4.60
C VAL A 113 -4.85 7.46 5.09
N ARG A 114 -5.81 8.28 4.68
CA ARG A 114 -6.02 9.64 5.19
C ARG A 114 -6.25 9.66 6.70
N GLU A 115 -7.17 8.84 7.19
CA GLU A 115 -7.49 8.77 8.62
C GLU A 115 -6.30 8.29 9.44
N ALA A 116 -5.65 7.21 9.00
CA ALA A 116 -4.46 6.67 9.65
C ALA A 116 -3.30 7.69 9.67
N PHE A 117 -3.07 8.39 8.56
CA PHE A 117 -2.06 9.44 8.47
C PHE A 117 -2.31 10.60 9.45
N LEU A 118 -3.55 11.09 9.53
CA LEU A 118 -3.90 12.16 10.49
C LEU A 118 -3.87 11.69 11.95
N SER A 119 -4.16 10.42 12.23
CA SER A 119 -3.99 9.84 13.56
C SER A 119 -2.52 9.78 13.92
N PHE A 120 -1.70 9.22 13.04
CA PHE A 120 -0.26 9.11 13.22
C PHE A 120 0.36 10.46 13.58
N LEU A 121 0.11 11.51 12.78
CA LEU A 121 0.71 12.83 13.03
C LEU A 121 0.29 13.43 14.37
N ARG A 122 -0.95 13.19 14.81
CA ARG A 122 -1.44 13.69 16.11
C ARG A 122 -0.75 12.97 17.27
N GLU A 123 -0.66 11.66 17.19
CA GLU A 123 0.01 10.84 18.21
C GLU A 123 1.52 11.13 18.26
N GLU A 124 2.13 11.26 17.10
CA GLU A 124 3.54 11.61 16.93
C GLU A 124 3.87 12.98 17.54
N ALA A 125 3.01 13.97 17.29
CA ALA A 125 3.14 15.30 17.91
C ALA A 125 3.01 15.25 19.44
N ALA A 126 2.12 14.41 19.96
CA ALA A 126 1.95 14.26 21.40
C ALA A 126 3.19 13.65 22.07
N VAL A 127 3.81 12.62 21.45
CA VAL A 127 5.03 12.01 22.02
C VAL A 127 6.24 12.95 21.92
N VAL A 128 6.37 13.72 20.83
CA VAL A 128 7.43 14.72 20.70
C VAL A 128 7.26 15.85 21.72
N ALA A 129 6.03 16.32 21.94
CA ALA A 129 5.73 17.31 22.99
C ALA A 129 6.05 16.78 24.41
N ALA A 130 5.96 15.47 24.61
CA ALA A 130 6.35 14.81 25.86
C ALA A 130 7.87 14.56 25.98
N GLY A 131 8.68 14.99 25.00
CA GLY A 131 10.13 14.90 25.01
C GLY A 131 10.72 13.68 24.30
N ASP A 132 9.92 12.89 23.59
CA ASP A 132 10.42 11.79 22.76
C ASP A 132 10.92 12.30 21.39
N GLN A 133 11.71 11.49 20.70
CA GLN A 133 12.19 11.81 19.35
C GLN A 133 11.15 11.48 18.29
N SER A 134 11.06 12.31 17.23
CA SER A 134 10.20 11.98 16.11
C SER A 134 10.74 10.81 15.29
N THR A 135 9.85 9.99 14.76
CA THR A 135 10.10 8.90 13.81
C THR A 135 9.70 9.26 12.38
N VAL A 136 9.24 10.50 12.14
CA VAL A 136 8.96 10.99 10.79
C VAL A 136 10.28 11.11 10.04
N ASN A 137 10.43 10.27 9.01
CA ASN A 137 11.65 10.13 8.22
C ASN A 137 11.53 10.74 6.82
N CYS A 138 10.61 11.69 6.63
CA CYS A 138 10.46 12.46 5.40
C CYS A 138 10.62 13.96 5.66
N THR A 139 10.89 14.70 4.59
CA THR A 139 10.91 16.17 4.60
C THR A 139 9.52 16.75 4.72
N ALA A 140 9.45 18.04 5.09
CA ALA A 140 8.19 18.78 5.11
C ALA A 140 7.50 18.79 3.73
N ASP A 141 8.27 18.92 2.64
CA ASP A 141 7.72 18.91 1.28
C ASP A 141 7.15 17.54 0.90
N GLU A 142 7.84 16.44 1.24
CA GLU A 142 7.35 15.07 1.03
C GLU A 142 6.09 14.81 1.87
N LEU A 143 6.04 15.29 3.12
CA LEU A 143 4.86 15.15 3.97
C LEU A 143 3.66 15.92 3.39
N VAL A 144 3.86 17.16 2.95
CA VAL A 144 2.80 17.96 2.30
C VAL A 144 2.36 17.33 0.98
N ALA A 145 3.28 16.77 0.20
CA ALA A 145 2.95 16.05 -1.03
C ALA A 145 2.13 14.79 -0.73
N PHE A 146 2.47 14.05 0.34
CA PHE A 146 1.69 12.90 0.77
C PHE A 146 0.28 13.32 1.21
N ALA A 147 0.17 14.35 2.05
CA ALA A 147 -1.10 14.91 2.49
C ALA A 147 -2.00 15.32 1.31
N ARG A 148 -1.45 16.05 0.34
CA ARG A 148 -2.16 16.43 -0.89
C ARG A 148 -2.60 15.20 -1.68
N GLY A 149 -1.72 14.20 -1.79
CA GLY A 149 -2.03 12.93 -2.43
C GLY A 149 -3.20 12.17 -1.80
N LEU A 150 -3.49 12.44 -0.52
CA LEU A 150 -4.62 11.91 0.25
C LEU A 150 -5.85 12.84 0.28
N GLY A 151 -5.80 13.99 -0.41
CA GLY A 151 -6.89 14.97 -0.41
C GLY A 151 -6.92 15.85 0.83
N ILE A 152 -5.79 16.00 1.53
CA ILE A 152 -5.64 16.86 2.71
C ILE A 152 -4.94 18.15 2.27
N ALA A 153 -5.59 19.30 2.50
CA ALA A 153 -4.96 20.60 2.35
C ALA A 153 -3.92 20.83 3.46
N ARG A 154 -2.93 21.69 3.23
CA ARG A 154 -1.85 21.94 4.21
C ARG A 154 -2.40 22.43 5.55
N GLU A 155 -3.46 23.22 5.51
CA GLU A 155 -4.17 23.80 6.66
C GLU A 155 -4.94 22.73 7.46
N GLY A 156 -5.19 21.56 6.86
CA GLY A 156 -5.80 20.41 7.51
C GLY A 156 -4.81 19.52 8.27
N LEU A 157 -3.51 19.82 8.24
CA LEU A 157 -2.50 19.11 9.01
C LEU A 157 -2.46 19.62 10.46
N PRO A 158 -2.08 18.78 11.46
CA PRO A 158 -1.94 19.21 12.86
C PRO A 158 -0.94 20.38 12.99
N VAL A 159 -1.23 21.40 13.80
CA VAL A 159 -0.45 22.67 13.87
C VAL A 159 1.07 22.48 13.98
N THR A 160 1.53 21.45 14.70
CA THR A 160 2.94 21.14 14.96
C THR A 160 3.54 20.12 14.00
N TRP A 161 2.86 19.78 12.89
CA TRP A 161 3.33 18.76 11.95
C TRP A 161 4.72 19.06 11.38
N PHE A 162 5.04 20.35 11.21
CA PHE A 162 6.31 20.79 10.65
C PHE A 162 7.49 20.45 11.56
N ASP A 163 7.29 20.52 12.88
CA ASP A 163 8.31 20.23 13.89
C ASP A 163 8.66 18.74 13.96
N LEU A 164 7.83 17.87 13.36
CA LEU A 164 8.07 16.43 13.27
C LEU A 164 9.11 16.10 12.19
N CYS A 165 9.21 16.94 11.15
CA CYS A 165 10.02 16.61 9.98
C CYS A 165 11.51 16.81 10.29
N GLY A 166 12.33 15.81 9.95
CA GLY A 166 13.77 15.96 10.00
C GLY A 166 14.26 17.03 9.01
N ARG A 167 15.28 17.79 9.38
CA ARG A 167 16.07 18.56 8.41
C ARG A 167 16.87 17.55 7.59
N LYS A 168 16.76 17.56 6.25
CA LYS A 168 17.76 16.90 5.39
C LYS A 168 19.06 17.66 5.63
N GLU A 169 20.02 17.02 6.31
CA GLU A 169 21.42 17.43 6.27
C GLU A 169 21.99 17.20 4.88
#